data_AF-A0A6M2A0X0-F1
#
_entry.id   AF-A0A6M2A0X0-F1
#
_cell.length_a   1.000
_cell.length_b   1.000
_cell.length_c   1.000
_cell.angle_alpha   90.00
_cell.angle_beta   90.00
_cell.angle_gamma   90.00
#
_symmetry.space_group_name_H-M   'P 1'
#
loop_
_entity.id
_entity.type
_entity.pdbx_description
1 polymer ?
#
loop_
_entity_poly.entity_id
_entity_poly.type
_entity_poly.pdbx_seq_one_letter_code
_entity_poly.pdbx_strand_id
1 'polypeptide(L)'
;MSVAIVVQARMTSERLPGKVMKKVLEKPLLEFLLERLLRFQGVDLIVATTENEADQQIVDQCELMGVKCVRGSKNDVLTRYLQASEGYDIVVRVTG
;
A
#
# COMPACT_ATOMS: atom_id res chain seq x y z
N MET A 1 17.44 2.18 -14.64
CA MET A 1 16.91 1.09 -13.80
C MET A 1 15.85 1.69 -12.90
N SER A 2 14.58 1.36 -13.13
CA SER A 2 13.43 1.87 -12.38
C SER A 2 13.13 0.98 -11.17
N VAL A 3 12.78 1.61 -10.04
CA VAL A 3 12.53 0.91 -8.78
C VAL A 3 11.16 1.29 -8.25
N ALA A 4 10.30 0.30 -7.99
CA ALA A 4 9.04 0.49 -7.30
C ALA A 4 9.09 -0.08 -5.88
N ILE A 5 8.66 0.70 -4.90
CA ILE A 5 8.33 0.21 -3.56
C ILE A 5 6.84 -0.10 -3.54
N VAL A 6 6.49 -1.38 -3.41
CA VAL A 6 5.09 -1.83 -3.37
C VAL A 6 4.71 -2.23 -1.95
N VAL A 7 3.87 -1.40 -1.33
CA VAL A 7 3.31 -1.63 0.01
C VAL A 7 2.01 -2.40 -0.12
N GLN A 8 1.98 -3.66 0.32
CA GLN A 8 0.73 -4.40 0.46
C GLN A 8 0.02 -3.98 1.74
N ALA A 9 -1.23 -3.54 1.61
CA ALA A 9 -2.09 -3.17 2.73
C ALA A 9 -3.50 -3.75 2.53
N ARG A 10 -4.12 -4.25 3.60
CA ARG A 10 -5.51 -4.72 3.63
C ARG A 10 -6.09 -4.53 5.03
N MET A 11 -7.39 -4.30 5.13
CA MET A 11 -8.10 -4.17 6.40
C MET A 11 -8.22 -5.51 7.13
N THR A 12 -8.22 -6.63 6.39
CA THR A 12 -8.39 -7.99 6.93
C THR A 12 -7.09 -8.56 7.50
N SER A 13 -6.58 -7.95 8.57
CA SER A 13 -5.50 -8.52 9.39
C SER A 13 -6.08 -9.49 10.41
N GLU A 14 -5.52 -10.71 10.48
CA GLU A 14 -6.05 -11.80 11.33
C GLU A 14 -5.78 -11.57 12.82
N ARG A 15 -4.57 -11.10 13.16
CA ARG A 15 -4.15 -10.90 14.55
C ARG A 15 -4.61 -9.56 15.14
N LEU A 16 -4.80 -8.57 14.28
CA LEU A 16 -5.29 -7.25 14.67
C LEU A 16 -6.12 -6.67 13.53
N PRO A 17 -7.45 -6.91 13.51
CA PRO A 17 -8.33 -6.40 12.46
C PRO A 17 -8.21 -4.88 12.30
N GLY A 18 -8.18 -4.41 11.06
CA GLY A 18 -8.07 -2.98 10.75
C GLY A 18 -6.72 -2.35 11.12
N LYS A 19 -5.66 -3.15 11.39
CA LYS A 19 -4.32 -2.66 11.80
C LYS A 19 -3.87 -1.45 10.98
N VAL A 20 -3.89 -1.54 9.65
CA VAL A 20 -3.35 -0.50 8.76
C VAL A 20 -4.02 0.86 8.94
N MET A 21 -5.31 0.90 9.28
CA MET A 21 -6.05 2.14 9.54
C MET A 21 -6.22 2.46 11.03
N LYS A 22 -5.67 1.63 11.93
CA LYS A 22 -5.70 1.91 13.36
C LYS A 22 -4.85 3.14 13.65
N LYS A 23 -5.43 4.11 14.38
CA LYS A 23 -4.75 5.35 14.73
C LYS A 23 -3.79 5.18 15.90
N VAL A 24 -2.62 5.77 15.79
CA VAL A 24 -1.63 5.97 16.86
C VAL A 24 -1.21 7.43 16.79
N LEU A 25 -1.33 8.17 17.90
CA LEU A 25 -1.08 9.63 17.91
C LEU A 25 -1.85 10.34 16.77
N GLU A 26 -3.16 10.07 16.67
CA GLU A 26 -4.10 10.61 15.67
C GLU A 26 -3.90 10.20 14.19
N LYS A 27 -2.81 9.50 13.86
CA LYS A 27 -2.50 9.07 12.49
C LYS A 27 -2.67 7.58 12.27
N PRO A 28 -3.22 7.12 11.12
CA PRO A 28 -3.22 5.71 10.75
C PRO A 28 -1.80 5.11 10.73
N LEU A 29 -1.66 3.85 11.11
CA LEU A 29 -0.38 3.14 10.99
C LEU A 29 0.19 3.14 9.57
N LEU A 30 -0.68 3.05 8.56
CA LEU A 30 -0.31 3.17 7.15
C LEU A 30 0.33 4.53 6.85
N GLU A 31 -0.21 5.63 7.39
CA GLU A 31 0.32 6.98 7.16
C GLU A 31 1.78 7.09 7.61
N PHE A 32 2.10 6.60 8.82
CA PHE A 32 3.49 6.59 9.29
C PHE A 32 4.44 5.81 8.39
N LEU A 33 3.98 4.71 7.81
CA LEU A 33 4.77 3.92 6.87
C LEU A 33 5.02 4.70 5.58
N LEU A 34 3.96 5.25 4.98
CA LEU A 34 4.04 6.01 3.73
C LEU A 34 4.88 7.29 3.90
N GLU A 35 4.73 8.04 4.99
CA GLU A 35 5.55 9.22 5.29
C GLU A 35 7.06 8.92 5.36
N ARG A 36 7.43 7.71 5.79
CA ARG A 36 8.84 7.29 5.83
C ARG A 36 9.33 6.90 4.44
N LEU A 37 8.50 6.20 3.66
CA LEU A 37 8.85 5.75 2.32
C LEU A 37 8.89 6.90 1.31
N LEU A 38 8.07 7.93 1.47
CA LEU A 38 8.09 9.14 0.63
C LEU A 38 9.37 9.97 0.76
N ARG A 39 10.25 9.67 1.72
CA ARG A 39 11.55 10.35 1.87
C ARG A 39 12.60 9.84 0.89
N PHE A 40 12.40 8.67 0.28
CA PHE A 40 13.32 8.13 -0.71
C PHE A 40 13.08 8.81 -2.06
N GLN A 41 14.15 9.30 -2.68
CA GLN A 41 14.11 9.90 -4.01
C GLN A 41 14.48 8.88 -5.09
N GLY A 42 13.97 9.07 -6.30
CA GLY A 42 14.28 8.21 -7.45
C GLY A 42 13.63 6.83 -7.41
N VAL A 43 12.59 6.66 -6.60
CA VAL A 43 11.77 5.44 -6.51
C VAL A 43 10.29 5.81 -6.55
N ASP A 44 9.46 4.94 -7.11
CA ASP A 44 8.01 5.13 -7.11
C ASP A 44 7.37 4.34 -5.98
N LEU A 45 6.53 5.00 -5.18
CA LEU A 45 5.80 4.39 -4.08
C LEU A 45 4.38 4.06 -4.49
N ILE A 46 4.01 2.79 -4.33
CA ILE A 46 2.72 2.26 -4.77
C ILE A 46 2.12 1.42 -3.64
N VAL A 47 0.86 1.67 -3.30
CA VAL A 47 0.09 0.83 -2.38
C VAL A 47 -0.72 -0.18 -3.18
N ALA A 48 -0.59 -1.46 -2.84
CA ALA A 48 -1.36 -2.56 -3.41
C ALA A 48 -2.40 -3.03 -2.37
N THR A 49 -3.68 -2.74 -2.62
CA THR A 49 -4.81 -3.09 -1.75
C THR A 49 -5.85 -3.95 -2.45
N THR A 50 -6.89 -4.42 -1.75
CA THR A 50 -7.91 -5.25 -2.39
C THR A 50 -9.08 -4.43 -2.97
N GLU A 51 -9.88 -5.07 -3.81
CA GLU A 51 -11.15 -4.52 -4.30
C GLU A 51 -12.27 -4.57 -3.27
N ASN A 52 -12.06 -5.15 -2.09
CA ASN A 52 -13.07 -5.18 -1.03
C ASN A 52 -13.43 -3.75 -0.60
N GLU A 53 -14.72 -3.52 -0.31
CA GLU A 53 -15.21 -2.22 0.16
C GLU A 53 -14.55 -1.76 1.46
N ALA A 54 -14.24 -2.70 2.37
CA ALA A 54 -13.53 -2.39 3.61
C ALA A 54 -12.19 -1.68 3.36
N ASP A 55 -11.52 -2.01 2.25
CA ASP A 55 -10.23 -1.43 1.89
C ASP A 55 -10.33 -0.04 1.25
N GLN A 56 -11.54 0.51 1.07
CA GLN A 56 -11.73 1.87 0.53
C GLN A 56 -11.00 2.91 1.37
N GLN A 57 -10.99 2.76 2.70
CA GLN A 57 -10.28 3.68 3.61
C GLN A 57 -8.76 3.75 3.33
N ILE A 58 -8.17 2.67 2.79
CA ILE A 58 -6.76 2.64 2.38
C ILE A 58 -6.59 3.48 1.11
N VAL A 59 -7.52 3.38 0.16
CA VAL A 59 -7.50 4.16 -1.09
C VAL A 59 -7.61 5.65 -0.79
N ASP A 60 -8.58 6.02 0.05
CA ASP A 60 -8.81 7.42 0.45
C ASP A 60 -7.58 8.01 1.15
N GLN A 61 -6.92 7.22 2.01
CA GLN A 61 -5.67 7.63 2.66
C GLN A 61 -4.52 7.81 1.65
N CYS A 62 -4.42 6.93 0.65
CA CYS A 62 -3.40 7.05 -0.40
C CYS A 62 -3.63 8.31 -1.24
N GLU A 63 -4.89 8.60 -1.60
CA GLU A 63 -5.27 9.80 -2.34
C GLU A 63 -4.92 11.07 -1.54
N LEU A 64 -5.25 11.12 -0.25
CA LEU A 64 -4.89 12.22 0.64
C LEU A 64 -3.38 12.48 0.68
N MET A 65 -2.57 11.42 0.61
CA MET A 65 -1.11 11.49 0.63
C MET A 65 -0.47 11.64 -0.76
N GLY A 66 -1.25 11.65 -1.83
CA GLY A 66 -0.74 11.68 -3.21
C GLY A 66 0.05 10.42 -3.61
N VAL A 67 -0.23 9.27 -2.99
CA VAL A 67 0.43 8.00 -3.26
C VAL A 67 -0.41 7.16 -4.23
N LYS A 68 0.22 6.59 -5.26
CA LYS A 68 -0.47 5.72 -6.22
C LYS A 68 -1.03 4.48 -5.50
N CYS A 69 -2.30 4.16 -5.73
CA CYS A 69 -2.94 2.98 -5.17
C CYS A 69 -3.45 2.07 -6.30
N VAL A 70 -3.15 0.78 -6.20
CA VAL A 70 -3.62 -0.27 -7.11
C VAL A 70 -4.50 -1.23 -6.33
N ARG A 71 -5.71 -1.44 -6.84
CA ARG A 71 -6.67 -2.40 -6.30
C ARG A 71 -6.66 -3.66 -7.15
N GLY A 72 -6.81 -4.82 -6.51
CA GLY A 72 -6.94 -6.08 -7.20
C GLY A 72 -7.44 -7.20 -6.29
N SER A 73 -7.44 -8.43 -6.80
CA SER A 73 -7.99 -9.60 -6.12
C SER A 73 -7.45 -9.80 -4.70
N LYS A 74 -8.34 -10.04 -3.73
CA LYS A 74 -7.97 -10.39 -2.35
C LYS A 74 -7.07 -11.63 -2.28
N ASN A 75 -7.40 -12.64 -3.08
CA ASN A 75 -6.79 -13.98 -3.01
C ASN A 75 -5.59 -14.12 -3.93
N ASP A 76 -5.59 -13.40 -5.07
CA ASP A 76 -4.46 -13.40 -5.99
C ASP A 76 -3.53 -12.22 -5.69
N VAL A 77 -2.69 -12.43 -4.68
CA VAL A 77 -1.68 -11.45 -4.26
C VAL A 77 -0.67 -11.22 -5.39
N LEU A 78 -0.28 -12.27 -6.11
CA LEU A 78 0.76 -12.19 -7.13
C LEU A 78 0.34 -11.27 -8.27
N THR A 79 -0.85 -11.49 -8.84
CA THR A 79 -1.36 -10.66 -9.94
C THR A 79 -1.48 -9.19 -9.53
N ARG A 80 -1.96 -8.91 -8.31
CA ARG A 80 -2.01 -7.53 -7.82
C ARG A 80 -0.61 -6.90 -7.72
N TYR A 81 0.40 -7.64 -7.28
CA TYR A 81 1.77 -7.14 -7.25
C TYR A 81 2.29 -6.86 -8.66
N LEU A 82 2.04 -7.75 -9.62
CA LEU A 82 2.41 -7.54 -11.03
C LEU A 82 1.77 -6.27 -11.60
N GLN A 83 0.49 -6.05 -11.33
CA GLN A 83 -0.21 -4.83 -11.74
C GLN A 83 0.38 -3.57 -11.07
N ALA A 84 0.74 -3.65 -9.80
CA ALA A 84 1.36 -2.54 -9.08
C ALA A 84 2.78 -2.24 -9.57
N SER A 85 3.53 -3.25 -10.01
CA SER A 85 4.93 -3.12 -10.42
C SER A 85 5.14 -3.17 -11.94
N GLU A 86 4.08 -3.01 -12.73
CA GLU A 86 4.18 -3.04 -14.19
C GLU A 86 5.10 -1.92 -14.70
N GLY A 87 6.08 -2.27 -15.52
CA GLY A 87 7.06 -1.33 -16.08
C GLY A 87 8.28 -1.02 -15.20
N TYR A 88 8.43 -1.69 -14.05
CA TYR A 88 9.58 -1.51 -13.15
C TYR A 88 10.61 -2.63 -13.28
N ASP A 89 11.90 -2.27 -13.26
CA ASP A 89 13.01 -3.24 -13.28
C ASP A 89 13.19 -3.94 -11.93
N ILE A 90 13.00 -3.20 -10.83
CA ILE A 90 13.18 -3.70 -9.46
C ILE A 90 11.93 -3.42 -8.63
N VAL A 91 11.52 -4.43 -7.86
CA VAL A 91 10.38 -4.34 -6.94
C VAL A 91 10.84 -4.57 -5.51
N VAL A 92 10.64 -3.58 -4.65
CA VAL A 92 10.85 -3.68 -3.21
C VAL A 92 9.51 -3.96 -2.55
N ARG A 93 9.37 -5.17 -2.01
CA ARG A 93 8.15 -5.58 -1.31
C ARG A 93 8.14 -5.08 0.13
N VAL A 94 7.09 -4.36 0.50
CA VAL A 94 6.82 -3.92 1.88
C VAL A 94 5.43 -4.39 2.32
N THR A 95 5.26 -4.76 3.59
CA THR A 95 3.98 -5.19 4.16
C THR A 95 3.53 -4.25 5.27
N GLY A 96 2.28 -3.78 5.19
CA GLY A 96 1.59 -2.97 6.22
C GLY A 96 0.92 -3.80 7.30
#